data_AF-A0A7X9GN87-F1
#
_entry.id   AF-A0A7X9GN87-F1
#
_cell.length_a   1.000
_cell.length_b   1.000
_cell.length_c   1.000
_cell.angle_alpha   90.00
_cell.angle_beta   90.00
_cell.angle_gamma   90.00
#
_symmetry.space_group_name_H-M   'P 1'
#
loop_
_entity.id
_entity.type
_entity.pdbx_description
1 polymer ?
#
loop_
_entity_poly.entity_id
_entity_poly.type
_entity_poly.pdbx_seq_one_letter_code
_entity_poly.pdbx_strand_id
1 'polypeptide(L)'
;MRVALSVLNPVKDCQCSVMRDENEVSAHILAYQIAYHLLSSISGHIQIDDSRLTLNLEEYGSLHFDFQSGFLYGQKLKIPFSESYLEEKGLNELIKGIKEELRITSVDKLHEVDPITTLLVKLIEIYHARCGLKIYTRENEDGQPIWEINLHDGGPSG
;
A
#
# COMPACT_ATOMS: atom_id res chain seq x y z
N MET A 1 8.72 15.67 -26.69
CA MET A 1 8.36 14.42 -27.39
C MET A 1 8.50 13.29 -26.37
N ARG A 2 7.39 12.81 -25.78
CA ARG A 2 7.40 11.73 -24.79
C ARG A 2 7.47 10.40 -25.54
N VAL A 3 8.48 9.60 -25.23
CA VAL A 3 8.63 8.25 -25.78
C VAL A 3 7.52 7.39 -25.20
N ALA A 4 6.55 7.02 -26.04
CA ALA A 4 5.60 5.97 -25.71
C ALA A 4 6.38 4.64 -25.72
N LEU A 5 6.41 3.95 -24.58
CA LEU A 5 6.93 2.59 -24.50
C LEU A 5 5.95 1.66 -25.25
N SER A 6 6.25 1.45 -26.53
CA SER A 6 5.54 0.54 -27.43
C SER A 6 6.01 -0.91 -27.21
N VAL A 7 5.72 -1.47 -26.04
CA VAL A 7 5.71 -2.92 -25.83
C VAL A 7 4.44 -3.27 -25.06
N LEU A 8 3.38 -3.52 -25.83
CA LEU A 8 2.11 -4.04 -25.35
C LEU A 8 2.38 -5.37 -24.64
N ASN A 9 2.27 -5.40 -23.31
CA ASN A 9 2.31 -6.63 -22.54
C ASN A 9 0.85 -7.00 -22.23
N PRO A 10 0.27 -8.02 -22.88
CA PRO A 10 -1.17 -8.32 -22.79
C PRO A 10 -1.63 -8.78 -21.41
N VAL A 11 -0.70 -9.04 -20.47
CA VAL A 11 -1.01 -9.30 -19.05
C VAL A 11 -1.15 -8.00 -18.25
N LYS A 12 -0.65 -6.87 -18.76
CA LYS A 12 -0.73 -5.53 -18.12
C LYS A 12 -1.98 -4.73 -18.53
N ASP A 13 -2.68 -5.15 -19.57
CA ASP A 13 -3.93 -4.50 -19.99
C ASP A 13 -5.09 -5.08 -19.20
N CYS A 14 -5.28 -4.55 -18.00
CA CYS A 14 -6.55 -4.76 -17.34
C CYS A 14 -7.65 -4.11 -18.17
N GLN A 15 -8.64 -4.90 -18.61
CA GLN A 15 -9.76 -4.43 -19.43
C GLN A 15 -10.80 -3.61 -18.66
N CYS A 16 -10.43 -3.07 -17.49
CA CYS A 16 -11.29 -2.13 -16.79
C CYS A 16 -11.31 -0.82 -17.59
N SER A 17 -12.50 -0.43 -18.05
CA SER A 17 -12.75 0.77 -18.87
C SER A 17 -12.50 2.10 -18.16
N VAL A 18 -11.89 2.07 -16.96
CA VAL A 18 -11.66 3.23 -16.13
C VAL A 18 -10.18 3.59 -16.24
N MET A 19 -9.87 4.66 -16.98
CA MET A 19 -8.56 5.30 -16.90
C MET A 19 -8.36 5.80 -15.47
N ARG A 20 -7.61 5.06 -14.65
CA ARG A 20 -7.19 5.51 -13.33
C ARG A 20 -5.91 6.34 -13.45
N ASP A 21 -5.75 7.32 -12.57
CA ASP A 21 -4.52 8.11 -12.49
C ASP A 21 -3.36 7.17 -12.12
N GLU A 22 -2.31 7.16 -12.93
CA GLU A 22 -1.13 6.32 -12.69
C GLU A 22 -0.41 6.67 -11.38
N ASN A 23 -0.54 7.91 -10.91
CA ASN A 23 -0.02 8.33 -9.61
C ASN A 23 -0.80 7.67 -8.47
N GLU A 24 -2.13 7.59 -8.59
CA GLU A 24 -3.01 6.94 -7.60
C GLU A 24 -2.74 5.44 -7.54
N VAL A 25 -2.60 4.79 -8.72
CA VAL A 25 -2.21 3.38 -8.82
C VAL A 25 -0.86 3.13 -8.16
N SER A 26 0.12 3.99 -8.43
CA SER A 26 1.48 3.86 -7.88
C SER A 26 1.50 4.10 -6.37
N ALA A 27 0.76 5.10 -5.88
CA ALA A 27 0.59 5.38 -4.46
C ALA A 27 -0.05 4.20 -3.73
N HIS A 28 -1.06 3.58 -4.33
CA HIS A 28 -1.73 2.40 -3.78
C HIS A 28 -0.73 1.24 -3.66
N ILE A 29 0.03 0.92 -4.71
CA ILE A 29 1.02 -0.17 -4.66
C ILE A 29 2.10 0.13 -3.61
N LEU A 30 2.69 1.33 -3.65
CA LEU A 30 3.75 1.72 -2.73
C LEU A 30 3.28 1.70 -1.27
N ALA A 31 2.05 2.10 -0.98
CA ALA A 31 1.52 2.09 0.37
C ALA A 31 1.55 0.69 1.00
N TYR A 32 1.11 -0.32 0.27
CA TYR A 32 1.09 -1.70 0.75
C TYR A 32 2.49 -2.28 0.88
N GLN A 33 3.36 -2.01 -0.10
CA GLN A 33 4.74 -2.46 -0.03
C GLN A 33 5.48 -1.84 1.16
N ILE A 34 5.30 -0.53 1.39
CA ILE A 34 5.89 0.15 2.55
C ILE A 34 5.34 -0.43 3.85
N ALA A 35 4.02 -0.61 3.95
CA ALA A 35 3.41 -1.19 5.14
C ALA A 35 3.95 -2.59 5.44
N TYR A 36 4.07 -3.46 4.44
CA TYR A 36 4.65 -4.79 4.58
C TYR A 36 6.10 -4.74 5.09
N HIS A 37 6.93 -3.87 4.50
CA HIS A 37 8.33 -3.73 4.92
C HIS A 37 8.45 -3.23 6.35
N LEU A 38 7.62 -2.28 6.77
CA LEU A 38 7.62 -1.80 8.15
C LEU A 38 7.13 -2.87 9.13
N LEU A 39 6.07 -3.60 8.79
CA LEU A 39 5.54 -4.70 9.60
C LEU A 39 6.51 -5.89 9.73
N SER A 40 7.36 -6.11 8.74
CA SER A 40 8.41 -7.15 8.83
C SER A 40 9.48 -6.83 9.88
N SER A 41 9.59 -5.56 10.29
CA SER A 41 10.59 -5.08 11.24
C SER A 41 9.99 -4.67 12.60
N ILE A 42 8.69 -4.38 12.64
CA ILE A 42 8.01 -3.75 13.76
C ILE A 42 6.61 -4.38 13.89
N SER A 43 6.24 -4.83 15.10
CA SER A 43 4.88 -5.28 15.38
C SER A 43 3.84 -4.20 15.09
N GLY A 44 2.74 -4.62 14.49
CA GLY A 44 1.65 -3.74 14.14
C GLY A 44 0.59 -4.43 13.31
N HIS A 45 -0.34 -3.63 12.80
CA HIS A 45 -1.39 -4.08 11.90
C HIS A 45 -1.79 -2.98 10.93
N ILE A 46 -2.45 -3.36 9.85
CA ILE A 46 -3.03 -2.43 8.88
C ILE A 46 -4.55 -2.37 9.01
N GLN A 47 -5.11 -1.22 8.69
CA GLN A 47 -6.53 -0.96 8.49
C GLN A 47 -6.69 -0.22 7.18
N ILE A 48 -7.67 -0.60 6.36
CA ILE A 48 -7.83 -0.05 5.01
C ILE A 48 -9.27 0.43 4.83
N ASP A 49 -9.41 1.66 4.32
CA ASP A 49 -10.67 2.21 3.82
C ASP A 49 -10.54 2.64 2.34
N ASP A 50 -11.62 3.22 1.78
CA ASP A 50 -11.70 3.64 0.36
C ASP A 50 -10.56 4.54 -0.10
N SER A 51 -9.98 5.34 0.80
CA SER A 51 -9.06 6.44 0.46
C SER A 51 -7.69 6.32 1.08
N ARG A 52 -7.53 5.50 2.12
CA ARG A 52 -6.26 5.36 2.84
C ARG A 52 -5.99 3.98 3.39
N LEU A 53 -4.70 3.66 3.50
CA LEU A 53 -4.19 2.61 4.37
C LEU A 53 -3.68 3.27 5.65
N THR A 54 -4.13 2.80 6.81
CA THR A 54 -3.59 3.17 8.12
C THR A 54 -2.76 2.01 8.65
N LEU A 55 -1.49 2.28 8.90
CA LEU A 55 -0.55 1.35 9.52
C LEU A 55 -0.38 1.73 10.99
N ASN A 56 -0.83 0.88 11.89
CA ASN A 56 -0.70 1.06 13.33
C ASN A 56 0.53 0.28 13.81
N LEU A 57 1.59 1.00 14.15
CA LEU A 57 2.82 0.43 14.72
C LEU A 57 2.79 0.59 16.23
N GLU A 58 2.94 -0.50 16.99
CA GLU A 58 2.70 -0.51 18.45
C GLU A 58 3.45 0.62 19.19
N GLU A 59 4.76 0.74 18.98
CA GLU A 59 5.62 1.70 19.70
C GLU A 59 5.78 3.06 18.98
N TYR A 60 5.29 3.17 17.74
CA TYR A 60 5.56 4.33 16.86
C TYR A 60 4.30 5.08 16.44
N GLY A 61 3.11 4.57 16.81
CA GLY A 61 1.82 5.15 16.48
C GLY A 61 1.38 4.86 15.05
N SER A 62 0.41 5.64 14.57
CA SER A 62 -0.22 5.43 13.27
C SER A 62 0.44 6.23 12.16
N LEU A 63 0.65 5.55 11.03
CA LEU A 63 1.00 6.16 9.75
C LEU A 63 -0.19 6.01 8.80
N HIS A 64 -0.42 7.03 8.00
CA HIS A 64 -1.53 7.09 7.07
C HIS A 64 -1.00 7.30 5.65
N PHE A 65 -1.43 6.44 4.75
CA PHE A 65 -1.09 6.44 3.35
C PHE A 65 -2.33 6.86 2.58
N ASP A 66 -2.36 8.07 2.04
CA ASP A 66 -3.48 8.56 1.24
C ASP A 66 -3.25 8.18 -0.22
N PHE A 67 -4.17 7.38 -0.76
CA PHE A 67 -4.04 6.81 -2.10
C PHE A 67 -4.22 7.85 -3.21
N GLN A 68 -5.05 8.87 -2.97
CA GLN A 68 -5.37 9.90 -3.98
C GLN A 68 -4.25 10.91 -4.13
N SER A 69 -3.70 11.38 -3.02
CA SER A 69 -2.65 12.39 -2.98
C SER A 69 -1.26 11.77 -3.09
N GLY A 70 -1.09 10.49 -2.79
CA GLY A 70 0.20 9.81 -2.80
C GLY A 70 1.13 10.27 -1.68
N PHE A 71 0.55 10.67 -0.54
CA PHE A 71 1.30 11.09 0.64
C PHE A 71 1.26 10.03 1.74
N LEU A 72 2.41 9.81 2.37
CA LEU A 72 2.53 9.24 3.70
C LEU A 72 2.58 10.36 4.74
N TYR A 73 1.75 10.27 5.77
CA TYR A 73 1.76 11.20 6.90
C TYR A 73 1.61 10.48 8.24
N GLY A 74 2.21 11.06 9.28
CA GLY A 74 2.12 10.54 10.64
C GLY A 74 3.08 11.29 11.58
N GLN A 75 2.66 11.59 12.81
CA GLN A 75 3.36 12.44 13.77
C GLN A 75 3.90 13.79 13.21
N LYS A 76 5.06 13.78 12.53
CA LYS A 76 5.72 14.94 11.89
C LYS A 76 6.13 14.68 10.43
N LEU A 77 5.83 13.50 9.92
CA LEU A 77 6.15 13.08 8.57
C LEU A 77 5.08 13.54 7.59
N LYS A 78 5.56 14.02 6.44
CA LYS A 78 4.78 14.25 5.24
C LYS A 78 5.68 13.95 4.05
N ILE A 79 5.56 12.74 3.51
CA ILE A 79 6.41 12.23 2.43
C ILE A 79 5.54 12.05 1.19
N PRO A 80 5.74 12.84 0.13
CA PRO A 80 5.18 12.55 -1.19
C PRO A 80 5.92 11.37 -1.84
N PHE A 81 5.21 10.30 -2.20
CA PHE A 81 5.83 9.13 -2.83
C PHE A 81 6.47 9.46 -4.17
N SER A 82 5.82 10.27 -5.00
CA SER A 82 6.30 10.64 -6.34
C SER A 82 7.63 11.38 -6.34
N GLU A 83 7.95 12.08 -5.25
CA GLU A 83 9.21 12.83 -5.12
C GLU A 83 10.27 12.06 -4.34
N SER A 84 9.85 11.14 -3.46
CA SER A 84 10.73 10.42 -2.54
C SER A 84 11.15 9.04 -3.07
N TYR A 85 10.34 8.46 -3.96
CA TYR A 85 10.69 7.22 -4.64
C TYR A 85 11.61 7.50 -5.83
N LEU A 86 12.83 6.96 -5.76
CA LEU A 86 13.79 7.00 -6.85
C LEU A 86 13.97 5.57 -7.37
N GLU A 87 13.56 5.30 -8.62
CA GLU A 87 13.62 3.97 -9.23
C GLU A 87 15.01 3.34 -9.11
N GLU A 88 16.07 4.13 -9.31
CA GLU A 88 17.47 3.71 -9.21
C GLU A 88 17.89 3.23 -7.81
N LYS A 89 17.23 3.76 -6.76
CA LYS A 89 17.51 3.43 -5.36
C LYS A 89 16.56 2.35 -4.82
N GLY A 90 15.44 2.15 -5.49
CA GLY A 90 14.43 1.16 -5.13
C GLY A 90 13.70 1.48 -3.81
N LEU A 91 12.82 0.55 -3.43
CA LEU A 91 11.96 0.69 -2.26
C LEU A 91 12.72 0.74 -0.93
N ASN A 92 13.80 -0.03 -0.80
CA ASN A 92 14.54 -0.16 0.46
C ASN A 92 15.09 1.18 0.98
N GLU A 93 15.56 2.06 0.10
CA GLU A 93 16.06 3.38 0.49
C GLU A 93 14.93 4.30 0.96
N LEU A 94 13.74 4.21 0.36
CA LEU A 94 12.56 4.92 0.83
C LEU A 94 12.15 4.42 2.24
N ILE A 95 12.14 3.11 2.46
CA ILE A 95 11.86 2.53 3.79
C ILE A 95 12.87 3.01 4.82
N LYS A 96 14.16 3.02 4.46
CA LYS A 96 15.23 3.50 5.32
C LYS A 96 15.01 4.96 5.71
N GLY A 97 14.72 5.84 4.74
CA GLY A 97 14.41 7.24 5.02
C GLY A 97 13.19 7.42 5.93
N ILE A 98 12.13 6.63 5.72
CA ILE A 98 10.95 6.62 6.60
C ILE A 98 11.33 6.18 8.03
N LYS A 99 12.12 5.11 8.17
CA LYS A 99 12.59 4.61 9.47
C LYS A 99 13.44 5.67 10.21
N GLU A 100 14.34 6.34 9.50
CA GLU A 100 15.19 7.40 10.03
C GLU A 100 14.38 8.59 10.56
N GLU A 101 13.41 9.07 9.78
CA GLU A 101 12.53 10.17 10.17
C GLU A 101 11.63 9.82 11.36
N LEU A 102 11.13 8.58 11.42
CA LEU A 102 10.39 8.05 12.56
C LEU A 102 11.27 7.77 13.79
N ARG A 103 12.59 7.89 13.65
CA ARG A 103 13.57 7.52 14.67
C ARG A 103 13.35 6.09 15.17
N ILE A 104 13.00 5.19 14.25
CA ILE A 104 12.87 3.76 14.55
C ILE A 104 14.28 3.21 14.78
N THR A 105 14.60 2.95 16.04
CA THR A 105 15.89 2.41 16.49
C THR A 105 15.86 0.90 16.67
N SER A 106 14.73 0.24 16.36
CA SER A 106 14.58 -1.19 16.58
C SER A 106 15.69 -1.95 15.85
N VAL A 107 16.45 -2.77 16.60
CA VAL A 107 17.23 -3.88 16.02
C VAL A 107 16.26 -4.63 15.13
N ASP A 108 16.57 -4.80 13.84
CA ASP A 108 15.73 -5.50 12.86
C ASP A 108 15.47 -6.94 13.34
N LYS A 109 14.48 -7.10 14.23
CA LYS A 109 13.89 -8.38 14.53
C LYS A 109 12.97 -8.66 13.36
N LEU A 110 13.23 -9.77 12.67
CA LEU A 110 12.29 -10.30 11.71
C LEU A 110 11.00 -10.63 12.46
N HIS A 111 9.99 -9.79 12.25
CA HIS A 111 8.64 -10.05 12.69
C HIS A 111 7.94 -10.81 11.57
N GLU A 112 7.25 -11.88 11.94
CA GLU A 112 6.39 -12.59 11.00
C GLU A 112 5.21 -11.67 10.71
N VAL A 113 5.13 -11.20 9.46
CA VAL A 113 4.00 -10.42 8.99
C VAL A 113 2.80 -11.35 8.90
N ASP A 114 1.66 -10.87 9.39
CA ASP A 114 0.39 -11.59 9.28
C ASP A 114 0.16 -12.13 7.85
N PRO A 115 -0.18 -13.43 7.69
CA PRO A 115 -0.35 -14.05 6.38
C PRO A 115 -1.41 -13.37 5.51
N ILE A 116 -2.46 -12.80 6.11
CA ILE A 116 -3.49 -12.05 5.36
C ILE A 116 -2.86 -10.79 4.80
N THR A 117 -2.15 -10.01 5.60
CA THR A 117 -1.43 -8.81 5.14
C THR A 117 -0.46 -9.15 4.00
N THR A 118 0.28 -10.25 4.12
CA THR A 118 1.17 -10.75 3.05
C THR A 118 0.40 -11.06 1.77
N LEU A 119 -0.75 -11.73 1.87
CA LEU A 119 -1.62 -12.02 0.74
C LEU A 119 -2.15 -10.74 0.07
N LEU A 120 -2.61 -9.76 0.85
CA LEU A 120 -3.15 -8.50 0.32
C LEU A 120 -2.10 -7.71 -0.48
N VAL A 121 -0.86 -7.66 0.01
CA VAL A 121 0.26 -7.04 -0.70
C VAL A 121 0.50 -7.75 -2.02
N LYS A 122 0.54 -9.08 -2.01
CA LYS A 122 0.72 -9.88 -3.24
C LYS A 122 -0.45 -9.71 -4.21
N LEU A 123 -1.68 -9.63 -3.71
CA LEU A 123 -2.86 -9.37 -4.55
C LEU A 123 -2.78 -7.99 -5.22
N ILE A 124 -2.34 -6.94 -4.53
CA ILE A 124 -2.17 -5.62 -5.15
C ILE A 124 -1.02 -5.60 -6.16
N GLU A 125 0.08 -6.30 -5.88
CA GLU A 125 1.20 -6.44 -6.82
C GLU A 125 0.80 -7.22 -8.09
N ILE A 126 0.00 -8.28 -7.95
CA ILE A 126 -0.38 -9.19 -9.05
C ILE A 126 -1.61 -8.70 -9.80
N TYR A 127 -2.69 -8.40 -9.08
CA TYR A 127 -3.97 -8.02 -9.67
C TYR A 127 -3.95 -6.59 -10.21
N HIS A 128 -2.91 -5.81 -9.89
CA HIS A 128 -2.71 -4.41 -10.29
C HIS A 128 -3.84 -3.52 -9.76
N ALA A 129 -3.54 -2.45 -9.03
CA ALA A 129 -4.56 -1.45 -8.65
C ALA A 129 -5.34 -0.87 -9.86
N ARG A 130 -4.89 -1.13 -11.09
CA ARG A 130 -5.57 -0.85 -12.36
C ARG A 130 -6.84 -1.68 -12.59
N CYS A 131 -6.98 -2.85 -11.98
CA CYS A 131 -8.08 -3.78 -12.23
C CYS A 131 -9.34 -3.54 -11.40
N GLY A 132 -9.42 -2.46 -10.65
CA GLY A 132 -10.60 -2.22 -9.82
C GLY A 132 -10.58 -2.94 -8.48
N LEU A 133 -9.50 -3.69 -8.16
CA LEU A 133 -9.32 -4.33 -6.85
C LEU A 133 -9.43 -3.28 -5.74
N LYS A 134 -10.34 -3.54 -4.80
CA LYS A 134 -10.61 -2.76 -3.61
C LYS A 134 -10.59 -3.69 -2.41
N ILE A 135 -9.85 -3.32 -1.39
CA ILE A 135 -9.71 -4.09 -0.15
C ILE A 135 -10.17 -3.18 0.98
N TYR A 136 -11.00 -3.73 1.87
CA TYR A 136 -11.58 -3.00 2.98
C TYR A 136 -11.41 -3.75 4.28
N THR A 137 -11.23 -3.01 5.36
CA THR A 137 -11.46 -3.51 6.71
C THR A 137 -12.84 -3.04 7.17
N ARG A 138 -13.72 -3.96 7.55
CA ARG A 138 -15.03 -3.66 8.16
C ARG A 138 -15.16 -4.33 9.51
N GLU A 139 -16.14 -3.92 10.30
CA GLU A 139 -16.53 -4.66 11.51
C GLU A 139 -17.69 -5.59 11.17
N ASN A 140 -17.66 -6.82 11.68
CA ASN A 140 -18.80 -7.74 11.62
C ASN A 140 -19.83 -7.43 12.72
N GLU A 141 -20.94 -8.20 12.76
CA GLU A 141 -22.00 -8.02 13.77
C GLU A 141 -21.50 -8.17 15.22
N ASP A 142 -20.37 -8.88 15.41
CA ASP A 142 -19.71 -9.08 16.71
C ASP A 142 -18.64 -8.01 17.03
N GLY A 143 -18.48 -6.98 16.18
CA GLY A 143 -17.49 -5.92 16.35
C GLY A 143 -16.04 -6.34 16.06
N GLN A 144 -15.84 -7.47 15.40
CA GLN A 144 -14.52 -7.95 14.99
C GLN A 144 -14.16 -7.47 13.59
N PRO A 145 -12.89 -7.12 13.33
CA PRO A 145 -12.45 -6.70 12.01
C PRO A 145 -12.49 -7.88 11.04
N ILE A 146 -13.19 -7.70 9.92
CA ILE A 146 -13.24 -8.58 8.76
C ILE A 146 -12.66 -7.87 7.54
N TRP A 147 -12.10 -8.67 6.64
CA TRP A 147 -11.57 -8.21 5.36
C TRP A 147 -12.61 -8.45 4.27
N GLU A 148 -12.83 -7.46 3.41
CA GLU A 148 -13.68 -7.60 2.22
C GLU A 148 -12.86 -7.26 0.98
N ILE A 149 -12.91 -8.13 -0.02
CA ILE A 149 -12.23 -7.93 -1.30
C ILE A 149 -13.28 -7.78 -2.40
N ASN A 150 -13.21 -6.65 -3.10
CA ASN A 150 -14.05 -6.33 -4.24
C ASN A 150 -13.19 -6.24 -5.50
N LEU A 151 -13.46 -7.09 -6.48
CA LEU A 151 -12.63 -7.19 -7.69
C LEU A 151 -12.91 -6.07 -8.72
N HIS A 152 -14.09 -5.46 -8.69
CA HIS A 152 -14.46 -4.28 -9.49
C HIS A 152 -15.71 -3.59 -8.92
N ASP A 153 -16.03 -2.38 -9.39
CA ASP A 153 -17.27 -1.70 -9.02
C ASP A 153 -18.48 -2.57 -9.44
N GLY A 154 -19.26 -3.03 -8.45
CA GLY A 154 -20.40 -3.92 -8.65
C GLY A 154 -20.07 -5.41 -8.84
N GLY A 155 -18.84 -5.84 -8.56
CA GLY A 155 -18.43 -7.24 -8.60
C GLY A 155 -18.85 -8.05 -7.36
N PRO A 156 -18.72 -9.39 -7.40
CA PRO A 156 -18.94 -10.21 -6.22
C PRO A 156 -17.94 -9.85 -5.12
N SER A 157 -18.45 -9.61 -3.92
CA SER A 157 -17.68 -9.42 -2.68
C SER A 157 -17.37 -10.77 -2.06
N GLY A 158 -16.11 -11.00 -1.67
CA GLY A 158 -15.65 -12.23 -1.03
C GLY A 158 -14.71 -11.98 0.14
#